data_AF-A0A914DQM1-F1
#
_entry.id   AF-A0A914DQM1-F1
#
_cell.length_a   1.000
_cell.length_b   1.000
_cell.length_c   1.000
_cell.angle_alpha   90.00
_cell.angle_beta   90.00
_cell.angle_gamma   90.00
#
_symmetry.space_group_name_H-M   'P 1'
#
loop_
_entity.id
_entity.type
_entity.pdbx_description
1 polymer ?
#
loop_
_entity_poly.entity_id
_entity_poly.type
_entity_poly.pdbx_seq_one_letter_code
_entity_poly.pdbx_strand_id
1 'polypeptide(L)'
;MCHLLPFVQAVSVFVSTFSLSAIAIDRYNLVIRPHARSLSPRSAVLVASVLWVLSVIVSLPYGYYMKLESYPGYCGQFCSEHWTNQHIRRGYSLVVLMAQFVLPFATMLICYSSVFMKLNERNKTKLKKLNERMHLLKTLSKMAFSPTPSDIDS
;
A
#
# COMPACT_ATOMS: atom_id res chain seq x y z
N MET A 1 31.13 -11.49 -7.19
CA MET A 1 29.74 -11.67 -6.69
C MET A 1 29.43 -10.88 -5.42
N CYS A 2 30.42 -10.59 -4.57
CA CYS A 2 30.26 -9.82 -3.32
C CYS A 2 29.56 -8.46 -3.48
N HIS A 3 29.77 -7.71 -4.57
CA HIS A 3 29.06 -6.44 -4.79
C HIS A 3 27.67 -6.61 -5.40
N LEU A 4 27.55 -7.52 -6.38
CA LEU A 4 26.35 -7.65 -7.22
C LEU A 4 25.17 -8.26 -6.45
N LEU A 5 25.42 -9.28 -5.63
CA LEU A 5 24.36 -9.95 -4.85
C LEU A 5 23.64 -8.98 -3.89
N PRO A 6 24.33 -8.29 -2.96
CA PRO A 6 23.68 -7.34 -2.06
C PRO A 6 23.07 -6.15 -2.80
N PHE A 7 23.66 -5.73 -3.93
CA PHE A 7 23.08 -4.70 -4.79
C PHE A 7 21.73 -5.12 -5.38
N VAL A 8 21.67 -6.29 -6.05
CA VAL A 8 20.43 -6.78 -6.67
C VAL A 8 19.36 -7.07 -5.61
N GLN A 9 19.76 -7.61 -4.46
CA GLN A 9 18.87 -7.82 -3.32
C GLN A 9 18.28 -6.49 -2.82
N ALA A 10 19.10 -5.47 -2.61
CA ALA A 10 18.65 -4.15 -2.20
C ALA A 10 17.67 -3.55 -3.22
N VAL A 11 18.04 -3.56 -4.51
CA VAL A 11 17.18 -3.04 -5.60
C VAL A 11 15.82 -3.74 -5.60
N SER A 12 15.79 -5.07 -5.49
CA SER A 12 14.55 -5.87 -5.49
C SER A 12 13.63 -5.49 -4.34
N VAL A 13 14.20 -5.26 -3.15
CA VAL A 13 13.46 -4.86 -1.95
C VAL A 13 12.92 -3.43 -2.09
N PHE A 14 13.70 -2.48 -2.62
CA PHE A 14 13.22 -1.12 -2.89
C PHE A 14 12.12 -1.06 -3.95
N VAL A 15 12.31 -1.75 -5.07
CA VAL A 15 11.30 -1.81 -6.15
C VAL A 15 10.00 -2.39 -5.63
N SER A 16 10.05 -3.47 -4.86
CA SER A 16 8.85 -4.13 -4.31
C SER A 16 8.09 -3.20 -3.36
N THR A 17 8.80 -2.58 -2.42
CA THR A 17 8.21 -1.66 -1.43
C THR A 17 7.59 -0.44 -2.10
N PHE A 18 8.32 0.21 -3.01
CA PHE A 18 7.80 1.39 -3.72
C PHE A 18 6.63 1.05 -4.65
N SER A 19 6.68 -0.10 -5.32
CA SER A 19 5.57 -0.59 -6.15
C SER A 19 4.31 -0.80 -5.30
N LEU A 20 4.47 -1.41 -4.12
CA LEU A 20 3.38 -1.64 -3.19
C LEU A 20 2.77 -0.30 -2.69
N SER A 21 3.60 0.67 -2.34
CA SER A 21 3.13 2.02 -1.99
C SER A 21 2.40 2.72 -3.14
N ALA A 22 2.91 2.60 -4.37
CA ALA A 22 2.26 3.17 -5.56
C ALA A 22 0.89 2.54 -5.82
N ILE A 23 0.76 1.22 -5.67
CA ILE A 23 -0.52 0.51 -5.78
C ILE A 23 -1.49 0.98 -4.69
N ALA A 24 -1.03 1.13 -3.44
CA ALA A 24 -1.85 1.62 -2.35
C ALA A 24 -2.38 3.04 -2.62
N ILE A 25 -1.52 3.93 -3.13
CA ILE A 25 -1.89 5.31 -3.49
C ILE A 25 -2.92 5.35 -4.63
N ASP A 26 -2.75 4.52 -5.68
CA ASP A 26 -3.74 4.40 -6.76
C ASP A 26 -5.11 3.99 -6.20
N ARG A 27 -5.15 2.98 -5.33
CA ARG A 27 -6.39 2.52 -4.68
C ARG A 27 -7.00 3.60 -3.79
N TYR A 28 -6.20 4.32 -3.03
CA TYR A 28 -6.66 5.45 -2.22
C TYR A 28 -7.31 6.54 -3.08
N ASN A 29 -6.65 6.94 -4.17
CA ASN A 29 -7.16 7.95 -5.09
C ASN A 29 -8.50 7.53 -5.72
N LEU A 30 -8.61 6.28 -6.17
CA LEU A 30 -9.85 5.73 -6.73
C LEU A 30 -11.00 5.69 -5.72
N VAL A 31 -10.71 5.44 -4.43
CA VAL A 31 -11.75 5.34 -3.40
C VAL A 31 -12.24 6.71 -2.93
N ILE A 32 -11.34 7.70 -2.83
CA ILE A 32 -11.68 9.05 -2.34
C ILE A 32 -12.23 9.95 -3.44
N ARG A 33 -11.64 9.91 -4.64
CA ARG A 33 -12.04 10.80 -5.72
C ARG A 33 -13.02 10.05 -6.64
N PRO A 34 -14.32 10.36 -6.60
CA PRO A 34 -15.32 9.67 -7.43
C PRO A 34 -15.12 9.87 -8.94
N HIS A 35 -14.32 10.86 -9.35
CA HIS A 35 -13.95 11.12 -10.74
C HIS A 35 -12.48 10.80 -11.05
N ALA A 36 -11.73 10.20 -10.11
CA ALA A 36 -10.40 9.71 -10.43
C ALA A 36 -10.50 8.52 -11.38
N ARG A 37 -9.86 8.64 -12.54
CA ARG A 37 -9.55 7.48 -13.37
C ARG A 37 -8.34 6.77 -12.76
N SER A 38 -8.35 5.44 -12.86
CA SER A 38 -7.17 4.63 -12.54
C SER A 38 -5.98 5.14 -13.33
N LEU A 39 -4.77 4.98 -12.79
CA LEU A 39 -3.56 5.27 -13.54
C LEU A 39 -3.64 4.63 -14.94
N SER A 40 -3.45 5.43 -15.97
CA SER A 40 -3.39 4.91 -17.33
C SER A 40 -2.19 3.95 -17.43
N PRO A 41 -2.23 2.91 -18.28
CA PRO A 41 -1.09 2.00 -18.43
C PRO A 41 0.22 2.72 -18.75
N ARG A 42 0.15 3.80 -19.56
CA ARG A 42 1.30 4.64 -19.89
C ARG A 42 1.86 5.37 -18.65
N SER A 43 0.97 5.93 -17.83
CA SER A 43 1.37 6.58 -16.57
C SER A 43 1.92 5.58 -15.56
N ALA A 44 1.34 4.39 -15.47
CA ALA A 44 1.81 3.32 -14.60
C ALA A 44 3.22 2.84 -14.98
N VAL A 45 3.49 2.68 -16.28
CA VAL A 45 4.82 2.34 -16.79
C VAL A 45 5.83 3.46 -16.49
N LEU A 46 5.43 4.73 -16.63
CA LEU A 46 6.29 5.87 -16.29
C LEU A 46 6.60 5.93 -14.79
N VAL A 47 5.60 5.70 -13.93
CA VAL A 47 5.83 5.62 -12.48
C VAL A 47 6.75 4.46 -12.16
N ALA A 48 6.51 3.28 -12.74
CA ALA A 48 7.36 2.12 -12.53
C ALA A 48 8.81 2.38 -12.96
N SER A 49 9.05 2.99 -14.13
CA SER A 49 10.41 3.29 -14.59
C SER A 49 11.13 4.27 -13.65
N VAL A 50 10.44 5.30 -13.15
CA VAL A 50 10.98 6.23 -12.15
C VAL A 50 11.34 5.49 -10.85
N LEU A 51 10.47 4.61 -10.37
CA LEU A 51 10.73 3.82 -9.17
C LEU A 51 11.94 2.89 -9.33
N TRP A 52 12.08 2.26 -10.50
CA TRP A 52 13.23 1.42 -10.82
C TRP A 52 14.53 2.22 -10.79
N VAL A 53 14.57 3.37 -11.48
CA VAL A 53 15.74 4.26 -11.50
C VAL A 53 16.08 4.72 -10.08
N LEU A 54 15.09 5.16 -9.31
CA LEU A 54 15.31 5.59 -7.92
C LEU A 54 15.85 4.45 -7.05
N SER A 55 15.31 3.25 -7.18
CA SER A 55 15.74 2.06 -6.42
C SER A 55 17.19 1.68 -6.73
N VAL A 56 17.58 1.77 -8.00
CA VAL A 56 18.97 1.58 -8.44
C VAL A 56 19.87 2.63 -7.81
N ILE A 57 19.52 3.92 -7.93
CA ILE A 57 20.34 5.02 -7.38
C ILE A 57 20.54 4.89 -5.87
N VAL A 58 19.48 4.57 -5.12
CA VAL A 58 19.56 4.41 -3.66
C VAL A 58 20.39 3.17 -3.27
N SER A 59 20.36 2.11 -4.07
CA SER A 59 21.09 0.86 -3.80
C SER A 59 22.56 0.89 -4.23
N LEU A 60 22.96 1.82 -5.13
CA LEU A 60 24.34 1.98 -5.58
C LEU A 60 25.36 2.14 -4.44
N PRO A 61 25.19 3.05 -3.46
CA PRO A 61 26.13 3.18 -2.35
C PRO A 61 26.29 1.87 -1.58
N TYR A 62 25.20 1.12 -1.34
CA TYR A 62 25.24 -0.16 -0.67
C TYR A 62 26.11 -1.19 -1.40
N GLY A 63 25.97 -1.29 -2.73
CA GLY A 63 26.82 -2.16 -3.54
C GLY A 63 28.29 -1.71 -3.61
N TYR A 64 28.53 -0.40 -3.59
CA TYR A 64 29.88 0.18 -3.64
C TYR A 64 30.67 -0.02 -2.34
N TYR A 65 30.02 0.11 -1.18
CA TYR A 65 30.67 -0.04 0.13
C TYR A 65 30.85 -1.50 0.56
N MET A 66 30.23 -2.47 -0.12
CA MET A 66 30.55 -3.88 0.07
C MET A 66 31.98 -4.14 -0.39
N LYS A 67 32.79 -4.84 0.41
CA LYS A 67 34.15 -5.25 0.03
C LYS A 67 34.41 -6.69 0.47
N LEU A 68 35.31 -7.34 -0.25
CA LEU A 68 35.77 -8.67 0.09
C LEU A 68 36.95 -8.54 1.06
N GLU A 69 36.74 -8.94 2.31
CA GLU A 69 37.74 -8.87 3.38
C GLU A 69 38.07 -10.26 3.91
N SER A 70 39.33 -10.48 4.27
CA SER A 70 39.76 -11.67 5.00
C SER A 70 39.96 -11.30 6.46
N TYR A 71 39.32 -12.04 7.36
CA TYR A 71 39.43 -11.83 8.80
C TYR A 71 40.55 -12.70 9.38
N PRO A 72 41.45 -12.12 10.21
CA PRO A 72 42.49 -12.91 10.87
C PRO A 72 41.85 -13.97 11.77
N GLY A 73 42.27 -15.23 11.63
CA GLY A 73 41.71 -16.36 12.37
C GLY A 73 40.62 -17.15 11.66
N TYR A 74 40.19 -16.73 10.45
CA TYR A 74 39.22 -17.45 9.64
C TYR A 74 39.80 -17.80 8.27
N CYS A 75 39.57 -19.04 7.82
CA CYS A 75 39.94 -19.45 6.46
C CYS A 75 38.86 -18.98 5.48
N GLY A 76 39.21 -18.06 4.57
CA GLY A 76 38.32 -17.61 3.50
C GLY A 76 38.26 -16.09 3.30
N GLN A 77 37.42 -15.70 2.37
CA GLN A 77 37.11 -14.31 2.05
C GLN A 77 35.63 -14.06 2.30
N PHE A 78 35.32 -13.01 3.06
CA PHE A 78 33.97 -12.65 3.48
C PHE A 78 33.57 -11.32 2.86
N CYS A 79 32.31 -11.23 2.44
CA CYS A 79 31.76 -10.01 1.89
C CYS A 79 31.18 -9.17 3.04
N SER A 80 31.86 -8.07 3.36
CA SER A 80 31.52 -7.21 4.49
C SER A 80 31.38 -5.76 4.05
N GLU A 81 30.55 -5.03 4.77
CA GLU A 81 30.27 -3.62 4.49
C GLU A 81 31.39 -2.74 5.06
N HIS A 82 32.24 -2.20 4.19
CA HIS A 82 33.38 -1.38 4.58
C HIS A 82 33.04 0.11 4.43
N TRP A 83 32.53 0.72 5.51
CA TRP A 83 32.30 2.16 5.57
C TRP A 83 33.52 2.89 6.12
N THR A 84 34.03 3.85 5.34
CA THR A 84 35.14 4.72 5.78
C THR A 84 34.72 5.70 6.88
N ASN A 85 33.44 6.05 6.95
CA ASN A 85 32.90 6.99 7.93
C ASN A 85 31.59 6.48 8.54
N GLN A 86 31.60 6.30 9.86
CA GLN A 86 30.45 5.84 10.64
C GLN A 86 29.24 6.78 10.57
N HIS A 87 29.47 8.09 10.41
CA HIS A 87 28.39 9.07 10.25
C HIS A 87 27.64 8.87 8.94
N ILE A 88 28.37 8.60 7.84
CA ILE A 88 27.78 8.31 6.53
C ILE A 88 26.99 7.00 6.59
N ARG A 89 27.55 5.95 7.22
CA ARG A 89 26.85 4.68 7.43
C ARG A 89 25.52 4.89 8.14
N ARG A 90 25.54 5.57 9.28
CA ARG A 90 24.33 5.85 10.08
C ARG A 90 23.31 6.67 9.29
N GLY A 91 23.76 7.72 8.60
CA GLY A 91 22.90 8.55 7.77
C GLY A 91 22.22 7.74 6.66
N TYR A 92 22.99 6.92 5.94
CA TYR A 92 22.47 6.02 4.92
C TYR A 92 21.46 5.01 5.51
N SER A 93 21.80 4.32 6.60
CA SER A 93 20.88 3.39 7.26
C SER A 93 19.57 4.05 7.69
N LEU A 94 19.62 5.29 8.19
CA LEU A 94 18.41 6.05 8.54
C LEU A 94 17.57 6.37 7.30
N VAL A 95 18.19 6.84 6.21
CA VAL A 95 17.48 7.11 4.94
C VAL A 95 16.82 5.84 4.41
N VAL A 96 17.55 4.72 4.40
CA VAL A 96 17.03 3.41 4.01
C VAL A 96 15.85 3.01 4.89
N LEU A 97 15.97 3.12 6.21
CA LEU A 97 14.91 2.79 7.16
C LEU A 97 13.65 3.65 6.91
N MET A 98 13.82 4.95 6.71
CA MET A 98 12.70 5.86 6.44
C MET A 98 12.00 5.50 5.12
N ALA A 99 12.78 5.20 4.08
CA ALA A 99 12.26 4.84 2.76
C ALA A 99 11.61 3.44 2.73
N GLN A 100 12.14 2.47 3.48
CA GLN A 100 11.70 1.07 3.50
C GLN A 100 10.62 0.77 4.53
N PHE A 101 10.51 1.58 5.59
CA PHE A 101 9.60 1.32 6.69
C PHE A 101 8.63 2.48 6.87
N VAL A 102 9.13 3.68 7.16
CA VAL A 102 8.24 4.79 7.53
C VAL A 102 7.32 5.21 6.39
N LEU A 103 7.84 5.41 5.18
CA LEU A 103 7.03 5.75 4.00
C LEU A 103 5.99 4.67 3.64
N PRO A 104 6.35 3.39 3.50
CA PRO A 104 5.37 2.35 3.16
C PRO A 104 4.35 2.11 4.27
N PHE A 105 4.75 2.13 5.54
CA PHE A 105 3.80 1.98 6.64
C PHE A 105 2.84 3.18 6.73
N ALA A 106 3.35 4.41 6.61
CA ALA A 106 2.49 5.59 6.62
C ALA A 106 1.51 5.59 5.44
N THR A 107 1.99 5.28 4.22
CA THR A 107 1.11 5.17 3.05
C THR A 107 0.05 4.08 3.24
N MET A 108 0.43 2.90 3.72
CA MET A 108 -0.54 1.83 4.02
C MET A 108 -1.56 2.22 5.07
N LEU A 109 -1.13 2.79 6.20
CA LEU A 109 -2.03 3.22 7.27
C LEU A 109 -3.05 4.24 6.77
N ILE A 110 -2.59 5.26 6.04
CA ILE A 110 -3.47 6.31 5.49
C ILE A 110 -4.43 5.71 4.45
N CYS A 111 -3.90 4.89 3.54
CA CYS A 111 -4.68 4.28 2.47
C CYS A 111 -5.77 3.37 3.04
N TYR A 112 -5.40 2.39 3.87
CA TYR A 112 -6.35 1.44 4.44
C TYR A 112 -7.35 2.09 5.38
N SER A 113 -6.92 3.04 6.23
CA SER A 113 -7.86 3.75 7.12
C SER A 113 -8.92 4.49 6.31
N SER A 114 -8.51 5.17 5.24
CA SER A 114 -9.45 5.93 4.40
C SER A 114 -10.41 5.02 3.63
N VAL A 115 -9.90 3.90 3.10
CA VAL A 115 -10.72 2.87 2.46
C VAL A 115 -11.75 2.31 3.44
N PHE A 116 -11.30 1.96 4.64
CA PHE A 116 -12.17 1.42 5.69
C PHE A 116 -13.26 2.42 6.08
N MET A 117 -12.90 3.69 6.35
CA MET A 117 -13.86 4.74 6.68
C MET A 117 -14.90 4.92 5.58
N LYS A 118 -14.47 4.97 4.30
CA LYS A 118 -15.39 5.18 3.18
C LYS A 118 -16.31 3.99 2.94
N LEU A 119 -15.79 2.78 3.05
CA LEU A 119 -16.60 1.57 2.95
C LEU A 119 -17.61 1.47 4.09
N ASN A 120 -17.21 1.80 5.32
CA ASN A 120 -18.10 1.82 6.47
C ASN A 120 -19.22 2.86 6.31
N GLU A 121 -18.90 4.06 5.82
CA GLU A 121 -19.90 5.09 5.49
C GLU A 121 -20.90 4.57 4.45
N ARG A 122 -20.42 4.02 3.33
CA ARG A 122 -21.28 3.45 2.28
C ARG A 122 -22.15 2.31 2.80
N ASN A 123 -21.62 1.43 3.64
CA ASN A 123 -22.37 0.34 4.24
C ASN A 123 -23.46 0.84 5.18
N LYS A 124 -23.17 1.83 6.04
CA LYS A 124 -24.18 2.47 6.92
C LYS A 124 -25.32 3.08 6.10
N THR A 125 -25.01 3.79 5.02
CA THR A 125 -26.05 4.37 4.14
C THR A 125 -26.87 3.29 3.44
N LYS A 126 -26.24 2.22 2.93
CA LYS A 126 -26.97 1.09 2.32
C LYS A 126 -27.89 0.39 3.33
N LEU A 127 -27.42 0.19 4.55
CA LEU A 127 -28.16 -0.50 5.62
C LEU A 127 -29.37 0.34 6.07
N LYS A 128 -29.23 1.66 6.18
CA LYS A 128 -30.37 2.58 6.41
C LYS A 128 -31.43 2.47 5.32
N LYS A 129 -31.04 2.55 4.04
CA LYS A 129 -31.96 2.43 2.90
C LYS A 129 -32.65 1.06 2.85
N LEU A 130 -31.93 -0.01 3.17
CA LEU A 130 -32.51 -1.36 3.23
C LEU A 130 -33.53 -1.47 4.37
N ASN A 131 -33.22 -0.92 5.53
CA ASN A 131 -34.14 -0.89 6.67
C ASN A 131 -35.41 -0.08 6.35
N GLU A 132 -35.28 1.08 5.73
CA GLU A 132 -36.41 1.90 5.25
C GLU A 132 -37.31 1.11 4.27
N ARG A 133 -36.73 0.46 3.27
CA ARG A 133 -37.48 -0.39 2.32
C ARG A 133 -38.20 -1.54 3.00
N MET A 134 -37.55 -2.18 3.96
CA MET A 134 -38.15 -3.26 4.74
C MET A 134 -39.35 -2.76 5.57
N HIS A 135 -39.25 -1.58 6.16
CA HIS A 135 -40.37 -0.93 6.85
C HIS A 135 -41.53 -0.65 5.91
N LEU A 136 -41.27 -0.12 4.71
CA LEU A 136 -42.31 0.11 3.70
C LEU A 136 -43.02 -1.19 3.29
N LEU A 137 -42.26 -2.26 3.03
CA LEU A 137 -42.85 -3.57 2.68
C LEU A 137 -43.72 -4.14 3.82
N LYS A 138 -43.30 -3.97 5.08
CA LYS A 138 -44.12 -4.35 6.25
C LYS A 138 -45.42 -3.54 6.32
N THR A 139 -45.38 -2.23 6.06
CA THR A 139 -46.57 -1.38 6.06
C THR A 139 -47.52 -1.75 4.91
N LEU A 140 -46.98 -2.00 3.71
CA LEU A 140 -47.78 -2.43 2.55
C LEU A 140 -48.43 -3.79 2.78
N SER A 141 -47.69 -4.75 3.36
CA SER A 141 -48.25 -6.06 3.72
C SER A 141 -49.38 -5.94 4.75
N LYS A 142 -49.24 -5.05 5.74
CA LYS A 142 -50.32 -4.77 6.71
C LYS A 142 -51.56 -4.14 6.07
N MET A 143 -51.39 -3.22 5.11
CA MET A 143 -52.53 -2.66 4.38
C MET A 143 -53.22 -3.70 3.49
N ALA A 144 -52.44 -4.53 2.80
CA ALA A 144 -52.97 -5.58 1.93
C ALA A 144 -53.69 -6.71 2.69
N PHE A 145 -53.33 -6.94 3.96
CA PHE A 145 -53.95 -7.95 4.83
C PHE A 145 -54.90 -7.35 5.87
N SER A 146 -55.11 -6.03 5.86
CA SER A 146 -56.17 -5.41 6.63
C SER A 146 -57.49 -5.76 5.94
N PRO A 147 -58.47 -6.36 6.65
CA PRO A 147 -59.77 -6.60 6.06
C PRO A 147 -60.34 -5.26 5.61
N THR A 148 -60.75 -5.16 4.34
CA THR A 148 -61.59 -4.06 3.90
C THR A 148 -62.87 -4.07 4.75
N PRO A 149 -63.32 -2.92 5.28
CA PRO A 149 -64.53 -2.85 6.12
C PRO A 149 -65.83 -3.31 5.43
N SER A 150 -65.78 -3.71 4.16
CA SER A 150 -66.93 -4.16 3.38
C SER A 150 -67.38 -5.60 3.63
N ASP A 151 -66.67 -6.39 4.45
CA ASP A 151 -67.04 -7.78 4.78
C ASP A 151 -67.58 -7.97 6.22
N ILE A 152 -67.84 -6.89 6.97
CA ILE A 152 -68.36 -6.96 8.35
C ILE A 152 -69.90 -6.80 8.42
N ASP A 153 -70.54 -6.36 7.32
CA ASP A 153 -72.01 -6.29 7.20
C ASP A 153 -72.51 -7.25 6.10
N SER A 154 -72.54 -8.56 6.39
CA SER A 154 -73.42 -9.54 5.73
C SER A 154 -73.69 -10.74 6.63
#